data_AF-A0AAU2RJ88-F1
#
_entry.id   AF-A0AAU2RJ88-F1
#
_cell.length_a   1.000
_cell.length_b   1.000
_cell.length_c   1.000
_cell.angle_alpha   90.00
_cell.angle_beta   90.00
_cell.angle_gamma   90.00
#
_symmetry.space_group_name_H-M   'P 1'
#
loop_
_entity.id
_entity.type
_entity.pdbx_description
1 polymer ?
#
loop_
_entity_poly.entity_id
_entity_poly.type
_entity_poly.pdbx_seq_one_letter_code
_entity_poly.pdbx_strand_id
1 'polypeptide(L)'
;MGKPDTRSIDREITKTNRKLEAVRRGEMWPLNSAERRAVLGALAGGSYRVLRGKSTTRQENRLESVSEQAVTRLTAEITALHMERQRIVREYAAAKAAKKASRWW
;
A
#
# COMPACT_ATOMS: atom_id res chain seq x y z
N MET A 1 16.49 -11.90 -26.82
CA MET A 1 16.24 -11.21 -25.54
C MET A 1 14.77 -11.40 -25.23
N GLY A 2 14.43 -12.15 -24.18
CA GLY A 2 13.03 -12.27 -23.72
C GLY A 2 12.51 -10.91 -23.24
N LYS A 3 11.20 -10.78 -22.99
CA LYS A 3 10.63 -9.55 -22.39
C LYS A 3 11.14 -9.39 -20.94
N PRO A 4 11.25 -8.16 -20.40
CA PRO A 4 11.60 -7.97 -18.99
C PRO A 4 10.56 -8.67 -18.10
N ASP A 5 11.02 -9.53 -17.18
CA ASP A 5 10.13 -10.23 -16.26
C ASP A 5 9.66 -9.28 -15.16
N THR A 6 8.51 -8.66 -15.41
CA THR A 6 7.84 -7.72 -14.50
C THR A 6 6.58 -8.32 -13.90
N ARG A 7 6.28 -9.58 -14.22
CA ARG A 7 5.00 -10.23 -13.86
C ARG A 7 4.82 -10.37 -12.34
N SER A 8 5.91 -10.62 -11.61
CA SER A 8 5.84 -10.71 -10.15
C SER A 8 5.47 -9.36 -9.53
N ILE A 9 6.15 -8.29 -9.95
CA ILE A 9 5.91 -6.93 -9.46
C ILE A 9 4.50 -6.45 -9.84
N ASP A 10 4.06 -6.70 -11.08
CA ASP A 10 2.71 -6.33 -11.52
C ASP A 10 1.62 -7.04 -10.70
N ARG A 11 1.84 -8.31 -10.30
CA ARG A 11 0.94 -9.04 -9.39
C ARG A 11 0.91 -8.41 -8.00
N GLU A 12 2.07 -8.01 -7.48
CA GLU A 12 2.16 -7.33 -6.18
C GLU A 12 1.48 -5.97 -6.19
N ILE A 13 1.72 -5.15 -7.22
CA ILE A 13 1.02 -3.87 -7.42
C ILE A 13 -0.50 -4.09 -7.40
N THR A 14 -0.98 -5.08 -8.16
CA THR A 14 -2.42 -5.40 -8.20
C THR A 14 -2.95 -5.80 -6.82
N LYS A 15 -2.20 -6.63 -6.08
CA LYS A 15 -2.58 -7.06 -4.73
C LYS A 15 -2.62 -5.88 -3.75
N THR A 16 -1.65 -4.98 -3.82
CA THR A 16 -1.57 -3.81 -2.94
C THR A 16 -2.63 -2.76 -3.29
N ASN A 17 -2.97 -2.60 -4.57
CA ASN A 17 -4.11 -1.79 -5.00
C ASN A 17 -5.44 -2.32 -4.44
N ARG A 18 -5.66 -3.65 -4.46
CA ARG A 18 -6.86 -4.25 -3.84
C ARG A 18 -6.92 -3.99 -2.34
N LYS A 19 -5.78 -4.01 -1.65
CA LYS A 19 -5.70 -3.64 -0.23
C LYS A 19 -6.05 -2.17 -0.02
N LEU A 20 -5.56 -1.28 -0.88
CA LEU A 20 -5.84 0.16 -0.82
C LEU A 20 -7.34 0.43 -0.98
N GLU A 21 -7.97 -0.20 -1.96
CA GLU A 21 -9.42 -0.12 -2.17
C GLU A 21 -10.20 -0.66 -0.98
N ALA A 22 -9.76 -1.78 -0.40
CA ALA A 22 -10.37 -2.35 0.79
C ALA A 22 -10.30 -1.39 1.99
N VAL A 23 -9.15 -0.75 2.24
CA VAL A 23 -9.02 0.28 3.29
C VAL A 23 -9.99 1.44 3.02
N ARG A 24 -10.09 1.91 1.78
CA ARG A 24 -11.03 3.00 1.41
C ARG A 24 -12.50 2.62 1.60
N ARG A 25 -12.85 1.33 1.47
CA ARG A 25 -14.18 0.80 1.79
C ARG A 25 -14.41 0.58 3.29
N GLY A 26 -13.43 0.85 4.14
CA GLY A 26 -13.50 0.61 5.58
C GLY A 26 -13.28 -0.84 5.98
N GLU A 27 -12.76 -1.68 5.09
CA GLU A 27 -12.45 -3.08 5.40
C GLU A 27 -11.17 -3.16 6.25
N MET A 28 -11.18 -4.02 7.28
CA MET A 28 -10.07 -4.14 8.25
C MET A 28 -9.03 -5.21 7.93
N TRP A 29 -9.28 -6.10 6.97
CA TRP A 29 -8.33 -7.15 6.61
C TRP A 29 -6.97 -6.64 6.07
N PRO A 30 -6.86 -5.52 5.32
CA PRO A 30 -5.58 -5.03 4.80
C PRO A 30 -4.73 -4.29 5.84
N LEU A 31 -5.27 -4.07 7.04
CA LEU A 31 -4.59 -3.38 8.14
C LEU A 31 -3.54 -4.28 8.78
N ASN A 32 -2.41 -3.68 9.16
CA ASN A 32 -1.35 -4.36 9.92
C ASN A 32 -1.76 -4.57 11.39
N SER A 33 -0.93 -5.25 12.17
CA SER A 33 -1.23 -5.56 13.58
C SER A 33 -1.33 -4.32 14.48
N ALA A 34 -0.50 -3.29 14.24
CA ALA A 34 -0.53 -2.04 14.99
C ALA A 34 -1.78 -1.20 14.66
N GLU A 35 -2.09 -1.06 13.38
CA GLU A 35 -3.29 -0.40 12.84
C GLU A 35 -4.55 -1.09 13.40
N ARG A 36 -4.63 -2.43 13.36
CA ARG A 36 -5.75 -3.19 13.95
C ARG A 36 -5.91 -2.95 15.44
N ARG A 37 -4.82 -2.97 16.21
CA ARG A 37 -4.88 -2.67 17.66
C ARG A 37 -5.36 -1.24 17.91
N ALA A 38 -4.93 -0.29 17.10
CA ALA A 38 -5.36 1.10 17.22
C ALA A 38 -6.86 1.25 16.93
N VAL A 39 -7.38 0.58 15.89
CA VAL A 39 -8.82 0.55 15.59
C VAL A 39 -9.60 -0.10 16.74
N LEU A 40 -9.19 -1.29 17.20
CA LEU A 40 -9.86 -1.99 18.30
C LEU A 40 -9.85 -1.18 19.59
N GLY A 41 -8.72 -0.54 19.92
CA GLY A 41 -8.61 0.34 21.08
C GLY A 41 -9.49 1.58 20.98
N ALA A 42 -9.64 2.16 19.79
CA ALA A 42 -10.53 3.28 19.55
C ALA A 42 -12.00 2.88 19.66
N LEU A 43 -12.39 1.72 19.12
CA LEU A 43 -13.75 1.18 19.24
C LEU A 43 -14.12 0.86 20.69
N ALA A 44 -13.26 0.14 21.41
CA ALA A 44 -13.48 -0.18 22.82
C ALA A 44 -13.50 1.06 23.71
N GLY A 45 -12.61 2.03 23.46
CA GLY A 45 -12.61 3.31 24.17
C GLY A 45 -13.82 4.18 23.83
N GLY A 46 -14.35 4.05 22.61
CA GLY A 46 -15.56 4.75 22.15
C GLY A 46 -16.80 4.21 22.86
N SER A 47 -17.01 2.89 22.84
CA SER A 47 -18.14 2.24 23.51
C SER A 47 -18.15 2.52 25.02
N TYR A 48 -16.98 2.47 25.68
CA TYR A 48 -16.87 2.84 27.10
C TYR A 48 -17.28 4.28 27.38
N ARG A 49 -16.96 5.22 26.48
CA ARG A 49 -17.36 6.62 26.63
C ARG A 49 -18.85 6.84 26.37
N VAL A 50 -19.42 6.17 25.37
CA VAL A 50 -20.88 6.21 25.11
C VAL A 50 -21.65 5.74 26.34
N LEU A 51 -21.24 4.63 26.95
CA LEU A 51 -21.85 4.12 28.19
C LEU A 51 -21.74 5.09 29.36
N ARG A 52 -20.70 5.94 29.38
CA ARG A 52 -20.49 7.00 30.39
C ARG A 52 -21.14 8.34 30.01
N GLY A 53 -21.87 8.41 28.90
CA GLY A 53 -22.45 9.67 28.39
C GLY A 53 -21.41 10.71 27.96
N LYS A 54 -20.19 10.28 27.61
CA LYS A 54 -19.07 11.14 27.23
C LYS A 54 -18.87 11.18 25.71
N SER A 55 -18.30 12.27 25.21
CA SER A 55 -18.01 12.43 23.78
C SER A 55 -16.99 11.42 23.24
N THR A 56 -17.28 10.90 22.05
CA THR A 56 -16.48 9.93 21.29
C THR A 56 -15.52 10.59 20.29
N THR A 57 -15.55 11.92 20.14
CA THR A 57 -14.78 12.67 19.14
C THR A 57 -13.30 12.30 19.10
N ARG A 58 -12.65 12.12 20.26
CA ARG A 58 -11.23 11.71 20.29
C ARG A 58 -10.99 10.33 19.66
N GLN A 59 -11.95 9.42 19.83
CA GLN A 59 -11.87 8.05 19.34
C GLN A 59 -12.24 7.97 17.86
N GLU A 60 -13.19 8.79 17.42
CA GLU A 60 -13.47 9.00 15.99
C GLU A 60 -12.26 9.56 15.25
N ASN A 61 -11.63 10.62 15.77
CA ASN A 61 -10.41 11.19 15.19
C ASN A 61 -9.26 10.17 15.15
N ARG A 62 -9.20 9.25 16.13
CA ARG A 62 -8.22 8.15 16.12
C ARG A 62 -8.51 7.13 15.03
N LEU A 63 -9.79 6.77 14.82
CA LEU A 63 -10.18 5.87 13.73
C LEU A 63 -9.84 6.47 12.37
N GLU A 64 -10.14 7.76 12.18
CA GLU A 64 -9.82 8.50 10.97
C GLU A 64 -8.30 8.55 10.74
N SER A 65 -7.52 8.93 11.75
CA SER A 65 -6.06 8.96 11.66
C SER A 65 -5.45 7.60 11.32
N VAL A 66 -5.98 6.49 11.86
CA VAL A 66 -5.49 5.15 11.51
C VAL A 66 -5.82 4.79 10.06
N SER A 67 -7.00 5.19 9.57
CA SER A 67 -7.38 4.99 8.18
C SER A 67 -6.45 5.75 7.22
N GLU A 68 -6.11 7.00 7.54
CA GLU A 68 -5.18 7.83 6.76
C GLU A 68 -3.75 7.26 6.78
N GLN A 69 -3.29 6.77 7.93
CA GLN A 69 -1.98 6.11 8.06
C GLN A 69 -1.91 4.86 7.17
N ALA A 70 -2.96 4.04 7.16
CA ALA A 70 -3.02 2.83 6.34
C ALA A 70 -3.02 3.18 4.83
N VAL A 71 -3.79 4.19 4.42
CA VAL A 71 -3.78 4.68 3.02
C VAL A 71 -2.40 5.19 2.62
N THR A 72 -1.76 5.98 3.47
CA THR A 72 -0.43 6.55 3.21
C THR A 72 0.62 5.45 3.06
N ARG A 73 0.63 4.48 3.98
CA ARG A 73 1.53 3.31 3.92
C ARG A 73 1.35 2.53 2.62
N LEU A 74 0.11 2.15 2.28
CA LEU A 74 -0.17 1.37 1.07
C LEU A 74 0.21 2.13 -0.21
N THR A 75 -0.02 3.46 -0.23
CA THR A 75 0.38 4.31 -1.35
C THR A 75 1.91 4.37 -1.50
N ALA A 76 2.64 4.44 -0.37
CA ALA A 76 4.10 4.37 -0.38
C ALA A 76 4.61 3.01 -0.89
N GLU A 77 4.01 1.90 -0.46
CA GLU A 77 4.33 0.55 -0.97
C GLU A 77 4.10 0.43 -2.48
N ILE A 78 2.96 0.91 -2.99
CA ILE A 78 2.66 0.93 -4.44
C ILE A 78 3.70 1.74 -5.21
N THR A 79 4.07 2.91 -4.67
CA THR A 79 5.05 3.79 -5.30
C THR A 79 6.42 3.12 -5.38
N ALA A 80 6.85 2.44 -4.31
CA ALA A 80 8.10 1.69 -4.28
C ALA A 80 8.11 0.56 -5.34
N LEU A 81 7.02 -0.21 -5.46
CA LEU A 81 6.89 -1.26 -6.47
C LEU A 81 6.95 -0.70 -7.90
N HIS A 82 6.33 0.46 -8.15
CA HIS A 82 6.43 1.12 -9.45
C HIS A 82 7.85 1.58 -9.78
N MET A 83 8.61 2.07 -8.78
CA MET A 83 10.02 2.43 -8.97
C MET A 83 10.87 1.20 -9.34
N GLU A 84 10.66 0.08 -8.66
CA GLU A 84 11.37 -1.17 -8.94
C GLU A 84 11.04 -1.71 -10.35
N ARG A 85 9.77 -1.69 -10.74
CA ARG A 85 9.34 -2.03 -12.10
C ARG A 85 10.06 -1.17 -13.15
N GLN A 86 10.16 0.14 -12.92
CA GLN A 86 10.86 1.04 -13.83
C GLN A 86 12.35 0.72 -13.91
N ARG A 87 12.98 0.35 -12.79
CA ARG A 87 14.39 -0.06 -12.77
C ARG A 87 14.64 -1.26 -13.68
N ILE A 88 13.84 -2.32 -13.57
CA ILE A 88 13.99 -3.53 -14.42
C ILE A 88 13.82 -3.17 -15.91
N VAL A 89 12.85 -2.34 -16.24
CA VAL A 89 12.62 -1.90 -17.62
C VAL A 89 13.80 -1.10 -18.16
N ARG A 90 14.40 -0.23 -17.35
CA ARG A 90 15.58 0.56 -17.72
C ARG A 90 16.81 -0.32 -17.95
N GLU A 91 17.07 -1.26 -17.04
CA GLU A 91 18.17 -2.23 -17.16
C GLU A 91 18.04 -3.06 -18.45
N TYR A 92 16.82 -3.53 -18.75
CA TYR A 92 16.54 -4.23 -19.99
C TYR A 92 16.76 -3.36 -21.24
N ALA A 93 16.30 -2.11 -21.21
CA ALA A 93 16.48 -1.17 -22.33
C ALA A 93 17.97 -0.90 -22.59
N ALA A 94 18.78 -0.73 -21.53
CA ALA A 94 20.22 -0.56 -21.62
C ALA A 94 20.91 -1.80 -22.25
N ALA A 95 20.56 -3.01 -21.81
CA ALA A 95 21.10 -4.24 -22.38
C ALA A 95 20.73 -4.41 -23.87
N LYS A 96 19.50 -4.01 -24.25
CA LYS A 96 19.06 -4.03 -25.65
C LYS A 96 19.83 -3.02 -26.50
N ALA A 97 20.08 -1.81 -25.97
CA ALA A 97 20.88 -0.79 -26.65
C ALA A 97 22.32 -1.25 -26.87
N ALA A 98 22.97 -1.83 -25.85
CA ALA A 98 24.32 -2.39 -25.94
C ALA A 98 24.43 -3.49 -27.01
N LYS A 99 23.46 -4.42 -27.05
CA LYS A 99 23.41 -5.46 -28.09
C LYS A 99 23.17 -4.91 -29.50
N LYS A 100 22.43 -3.81 -29.64
CA LYS A 100 22.23 -3.16 -30.94
C LYS A 100 23.50 -2.46 -31.41
N ALA A 101 24.17 -1.75 -30.50
CA ALA A 101 25.47 -1.15 -30.78
C ALA A 101 26.50 -2.22 -31.18
N SER A 102 26.47 -3.40 -30.54
CA SER A 102 27.40 -4.50 -30.84
C SER A 102 27.16 -5.23 -32.16
N ARG A 103 26.11 -4.90 -32.92
CA ARG A 103 25.75 -5.54 -34.20
C ARG A 103 25.90 -4.59 -35.40
N TRP A 104 26.25 -3.33 -35.15
CA TRP A 104 26.38 -2.31 -36.20
C TRP A 104 27.84 -2.15 -36.64
N TRP A 105 28.81 -2.39 -35.76
CA TRP A 105 30.20 -2.63 -36.16
C TRP A 105 30.36 -4.07 -36.65
#